data_AF-A0A6G3Y101-F1
#
_entry.id   AF-A0A6G3Y101-F1
#
_cell.length_a   1.000
_cell.length_b   1.000
_cell.length_c   1.000
_cell.angle_alpha   90.00
_cell.angle_beta   90.00
_cell.angle_gamma   90.00
#
_symmetry.space_group_name_H-M   'P 1'
#
loop_
_entity.id
_entity.type
_entity.pdbx_description
1 polymer ?
#
loop_
_entity_poly.entity_id
_entity_poly.type
_entity_poly.pdbx_seq_one_letter_code
_entity_poly.pdbx_strand_id
1 'polypeptide(L)'
;QRQSFSAAKVGDRAGQTDGSRQAPGVKPNAKRPTGKATVPDVPKPDLRSLPAYGITVSDGYEEVPGKDYLAFSANVWNAGPAKLVVDGFRSPGKELMDAYQYFYDADGKQVGYTPTGTME
;
A
#
# COMPACT_ATOMS: atom_id res chain seq x y z
N GLN A 1 -5.39 -30.38 -24.46
CA GLN A 1 -4.27 -30.08 -23.54
C GLN A 1 -4.32 -28.61 -23.17
N ARG A 2 -4.59 -28.25 -21.91
CA ARG A 2 -4.45 -26.86 -21.43
C ARG A 2 -2.96 -26.61 -21.19
N GLN A 3 -2.30 -25.88 -22.09
CA GLN A 3 -0.94 -25.38 -21.83
C GLN A 3 -1.03 -24.32 -20.74
N SER A 4 -0.51 -24.62 -19.56
CA SER A 4 -0.26 -23.62 -18.53
C SER A 4 0.94 -22.77 -18.96
N PHE A 5 0.74 -21.47 -19.14
CA PHE A 5 1.85 -20.53 -19.22
C PHE A 5 2.55 -20.50 -17.86
N SER A 6 3.71 -21.16 -17.76
CA SER A 6 4.62 -20.97 -16.63
C SER A 6 5.29 -19.61 -16.81
N ALA A 7 4.99 -18.65 -15.93
CA ALA A 7 5.79 -17.43 -15.83
C ALA A 7 7.26 -17.83 -15.56
N ALA A 8 8.20 -17.23 -16.29
CA ALA A 8 9.61 -17.40 -15.98
C ALA A 8 9.88 -16.89 -14.55
N LYS A 9 10.57 -17.67 -13.72
CA LYS A 9 11.05 -17.19 -12.41
C LYS A 9 12.16 -16.17 -12.68
N VAL A 10 11.80 -14.88 -12.67
CA VAL A 10 12.75 -13.79 -12.95
C VAL A 10 13.68 -13.53 -11.77
N GLY A 11 13.33 -13.99 -10.55
CA GLY A 11 14.11 -13.77 -9.34
C GLY A 11 14.15 -12.30 -8.94
N ASP A 12 14.49 -12.03 -7.68
CA ASP A 12 14.68 -10.64 -7.25
C ASP A 12 15.98 -10.05 -7.81
N ARG A 13 15.96 -8.75 -8.13
CA ARG A 13 17.10 -7.93 -8.57
C ARG A 13 17.05 -6.57 -7.88
N ALA A 14 18.11 -5.78 -8.01
CA ALA A 14 18.10 -4.41 -7.51
C ALA A 14 16.94 -3.61 -8.14
N GLY A 15 16.01 -3.12 -7.32
CA GLY A 15 14.82 -2.38 -7.76
C GLY A 15 13.70 -3.22 -8.39
N GLN A 16 13.79 -4.56 -8.36
CA GLN A 16 12.78 -5.45 -8.90
C GLN A 16 12.59 -6.65 -7.98
N THR A 17 11.39 -6.88 -7.47
CA THR A 17 11.00 -8.18 -6.90
C THR A 17 10.23 -8.98 -7.93
N ASP A 18 10.34 -10.31 -7.90
CA ASP A 18 9.48 -11.18 -8.73
C ASP A 18 8.13 -11.49 -8.06
N GLY A 19 7.87 -10.93 -6.87
CA GLY A 19 6.63 -11.12 -6.11
C GLY A 19 6.53 -12.47 -5.40
N SER A 20 7.58 -13.31 -5.43
CA SER A 20 7.59 -14.61 -4.74
C SER A 20 7.77 -14.51 -3.22
N ARG A 21 8.20 -13.34 -2.72
CA ARG A 21 8.37 -13.08 -1.29
C ARG A 21 7.03 -13.04 -0.57
N GLN A 22 6.74 -14.09 0.19
CA GLN A 22 5.61 -14.10 1.12
C GLN A 22 6.13 -13.77 2.52
N ALA A 23 5.74 -12.60 3.02
CA ALA A 23 6.03 -12.24 4.40
C ALA A 23 4.93 -12.83 5.31
N PRO A 24 5.27 -13.40 6.49
CA PRO A 24 4.26 -13.89 7.41
C PRO A 24 3.23 -12.80 7.75
N GLY A 25 1.95 -13.16 7.87
CA GLY A 25 0.92 -12.20 8.26
C GLY A 25 1.22 -11.58 9.63
N VAL A 26 1.02 -10.27 9.75
CA VAL A 26 1.12 -9.57 11.04
C VAL A 26 -0.25 -9.60 11.74
N LYS A 27 -0.23 -9.59 13.07
CA LYS A 27 -1.46 -9.40 13.85
C LYS A 27 -1.75 -7.90 13.94
N PRO A 28 -3.00 -7.45 13.66
CA PRO A 28 -3.38 -6.06 13.85
C PRO A 28 -3.18 -5.61 15.30
N ASN A 29 -2.87 -4.34 15.49
CA ASN A 29 -2.79 -3.77 16.83
C ASN A 29 -4.19 -3.66 17.45
N ALA A 30 -4.34 -4.13 18.68
CA ALA A 30 -5.64 -4.11 19.37
C ALA A 30 -6.09 -2.68 19.78
N LYS A 31 -5.15 -1.74 19.86
CA LYS A 31 -5.38 -0.37 20.30
C LYS A 31 -4.54 0.59 19.45
N ARG A 32 -5.03 1.82 19.37
CA ARG A 32 -4.33 2.94 18.76
C ARG A 32 -2.92 3.09 19.35
N PRO A 33 -1.89 3.38 18.53
CA PRO A 33 -0.57 3.64 19.06
C PRO A 33 -0.56 4.95 19.85
N THR A 34 0.19 4.95 20.96
CA THR A 34 0.36 6.11 21.83
C THR A 34 1.83 6.50 21.88
N GLY A 35 2.12 7.79 22.13
CA GLY A 35 3.48 8.31 22.23
C GLY A 35 3.86 9.17 21.02
N LYS A 36 5.18 9.33 20.80
CA LYS A 36 5.71 10.12 19.70
C LYS A 36 5.71 9.28 18.43
N ALA A 37 5.05 9.78 17.38
CA ALA A 37 5.14 9.19 16.04
C ALA A 37 6.59 9.28 15.52
N THR A 38 7.07 8.20 14.94
CA THR A 38 8.43 8.10 14.40
C THR A 38 8.44 7.32 13.10
N VAL A 39 9.21 7.83 12.13
CA VAL A 39 9.55 7.12 10.90
C VAL A 39 11.01 6.69 11.03
N PRO A 40 11.30 5.49 11.55
CA PRO A 40 12.66 5.05 11.78
C PRO A 40 13.41 4.79 10.47
N ASP A 41 14.74 4.84 10.53
CA ASP A 41 15.61 4.49 9.40
C ASP A 41 15.79 2.96 9.32
N VAL A 42 14.71 2.28 8.96
CA VAL A 42 14.65 0.84 8.69
C VAL A 42 14.19 0.62 7.25
N PRO A 43 14.31 -0.59 6.68
CA PRO A 43 13.77 -0.90 5.36
C PRO A 43 12.27 -0.53 5.29
N LYS A 44 11.85 0.08 4.18
CA LYS A 44 10.48 0.59 3.98
C LYS A 44 9.80 -0.14 2.81
N PRO A 45 8.45 -0.22 2.79
CA PRO A 45 7.74 -0.64 1.59
C PRO A 45 8.07 0.31 0.42
N ASP A 46 8.16 -0.23 -0.79
CA ASP A 46 8.42 0.52 -2.02
C ASP A 46 7.26 0.27 -2.99
N LEU A 47 6.32 1.21 -3.05
CA LEU A 47 5.16 1.10 -3.93
C LEU A 47 5.56 1.44 -5.37
N ARG A 48 5.44 0.47 -6.26
CA ARG A 48 5.72 0.62 -7.68
C ARG A 48 4.45 0.43 -8.48
N SER A 49 4.24 1.27 -9.49
CA SER A 49 3.16 1.07 -10.45
C SER A 49 3.66 0.24 -11.63
N LEU A 50 2.86 -0.70 -12.10
CA LEU A 50 2.95 -1.14 -13.49
C LEU A 50 2.49 0.01 -14.40
N PRO A 51 2.82 -0.03 -15.71
CA PRO A 51 2.32 0.96 -16.65
C PRO A 51 0.79 1.13 -16.53
N ALA A 52 0.34 2.39 -16.47
CA ALA A 52 -1.07 2.72 -16.41
C ALA A 52 -1.80 2.25 -17.68
N TYR A 53 -3.09 1.98 -17.56
CA TYR A 53 -3.93 1.47 -18.64
C TYR A 53 -5.32 2.11 -18.59
N GLY A 54 -6.08 1.96 -19.68
CA GLY A 54 -7.45 2.51 -19.78
C GLY A 54 -7.49 4.03 -19.68
N ILE A 55 -6.50 4.72 -20.27
CA ILE A 55 -6.37 6.17 -20.19
C ILE A 55 -7.40 6.84 -21.09
N THR A 56 -8.26 7.67 -20.52
CA THR A 56 -9.31 8.41 -21.25
C THR A 56 -9.51 9.81 -20.68
N VAL A 57 -9.96 10.73 -21.53
CA VAL A 57 -10.44 12.05 -21.13
C VAL A 57 -11.96 12.03 -21.18
N SER A 58 -12.61 12.61 -20.16
CA SER A 58 -14.07 12.70 -20.07
C SER A 58 -14.50 13.99 -19.37
N ASP A 59 -15.77 14.35 -19.51
CA ASP A 59 -16.37 15.50 -18.83
C ASP A 59 -16.58 15.26 -17.32
N GLY A 60 -16.20 14.08 -16.80
CA GLY A 60 -16.32 13.68 -15.40
C GLY A 60 -17.67 13.03 -15.06
N TYR A 61 -17.87 12.71 -13.78
CA TYR A 61 -19.19 12.26 -13.27
C TYR A 61 -20.16 13.43 -13.06
N GLU A 62 -19.63 14.63 -12.86
CA GLU A 62 -20.39 15.88 -12.80
C GLU A 62 -19.90 16.79 -13.93
N GLU A 63 -20.83 17.25 -14.78
CA GLU A 63 -20.53 18.20 -15.85
C GLU A 63 -20.21 19.57 -15.26
N VAL A 64 -18.91 19.87 -15.07
CA VAL A 64 -18.44 21.19 -14.63
C VAL A 64 -17.92 21.96 -15.85
N PRO A 65 -18.53 23.09 -16.23
CA PRO A 65 -18.12 23.84 -17.40
C PRO A 65 -16.62 24.20 -17.39
N GLY A 66 -15.93 23.89 -18.48
CA GLY A 66 -14.50 24.20 -18.66
C GLY A 66 -13.54 23.26 -17.94
N LYS A 67 -13.97 22.07 -17.51
CA LYS A 67 -13.11 21.04 -16.93
C LYS A 67 -13.12 19.75 -17.75
N ASP A 68 -11.93 19.27 -18.07
CA ASP A 68 -11.69 17.92 -18.57
C ASP A 68 -11.07 17.06 -17.46
N TYR A 69 -11.49 15.81 -17.36
CA TYR A 69 -10.97 14.86 -16.38
C TYR A 69 -10.21 13.71 -17.05
N LEU A 70 -8.98 13.46 -16.59
CA LEU A 70 -8.16 12.32 -17.00
C LEU A 70 -8.45 11.13 -16.08
N ALA A 71 -9.02 10.06 -16.62
CA ALA A 71 -9.19 8.79 -15.92
C ALA A 71 -8.15 7.77 -16.40
N PHE A 72 -7.57 7.02 -15.47
CA PHE A 72 -6.67 5.91 -15.75
C PHE A 72 -6.73 4.89 -14.62
N SER A 73 -6.32 3.66 -14.91
CA SER A 73 -6.14 2.61 -13.93
C SER A 73 -4.67 2.22 -13.81
N ALA A 74 -4.26 1.80 -12.62
CA ALA A 74 -2.91 1.34 -12.35
C ALA A 74 -2.94 0.16 -11.39
N ASN A 75 -2.06 -0.81 -11.63
CA ASN A 75 -1.77 -1.85 -10.66
C ASN A 75 -0.55 -1.42 -9.86
N VAL A 76 -0.71 -1.29 -8.55
CA VAL A 76 0.36 -0.89 -7.63
C VAL A 76 0.70 -2.05 -6.72
N TRP A 77 1.98 -2.35 -6.58
CA TRP A 77 2.48 -3.41 -5.70
C TRP A 77 3.64 -2.92 -4.83
N ASN A 78 3.84 -3.59 -3.70
CA ASN A 78 4.98 -3.34 -2.82
C ASN A 78 6.19 -4.16 -3.30
N ALA A 79 7.12 -3.50 -4.00
CA ALA A 79 8.38 -4.07 -4.44
C ALA A 79 9.51 -3.98 -3.40
N GLY A 80 9.24 -3.33 -2.26
CA GLY A 80 10.20 -3.09 -1.19
C GLY A 80 10.41 -4.32 -0.31
N PRO A 81 11.51 -4.34 0.48
CA PRO A 81 11.82 -5.44 1.37
C PRO A 81 10.95 -5.49 2.64
N ALA A 82 10.26 -4.39 2.98
CA ALA A 82 9.42 -4.31 4.18
C ALA A 82 7.93 -4.36 3.86
N LYS A 83 7.13 -4.82 4.82
CA LYS A 83 5.67 -4.92 4.71
C LYS A 83 5.03 -3.52 4.74
N LEU A 84 3.95 -3.34 3.99
CA LEU A 84 3.04 -2.22 4.18
C LEU A 84 1.94 -2.68 5.15
N VAL A 85 1.93 -2.11 6.36
CA VAL A 85 0.93 -2.43 7.39
C VAL A 85 0.29 -1.13 7.85
N VAL A 86 -1.02 -1.05 7.70
CA VAL A 86 -1.81 0.09 8.11
C VAL A 86 -3.02 -0.42 8.87
N ASP A 87 -3.23 0.06 10.09
CA ASP A 87 -4.44 -0.25 10.88
C ASP A 87 -5.32 1.00 10.99
N GLY A 88 -6.62 0.81 10.84
CA GLY A 88 -7.65 1.81 11.15
C GLY A 88 -8.30 1.53 12.51
N PHE A 89 -8.49 2.58 13.32
CA PHE A 89 -9.16 2.50 14.61
C PHE A 89 -10.46 3.31 14.60
N ARG A 90 -11.59 2.63 14.49
CA ARG A 90 -12.92 3.25 14.57
C ARG A 90 -13.25 3.61 16.02
N SER A 91 -13.63 4.85 16.26
CA SER A 91 -14.22 5.27 17.54
C SER A 91 -15.74 5.12 17.48
N PRO A 92 -16.43 4.81 18.60
CA PRO A 92 -17.89 4.75 18.63
C PRO A 92 -18.52 6.04 18.09
N GLY A 93 -19.50 5.91 17.19
CA GLY A 93 -20.21 7.04 16.59
C GLY A 93 -19.44 7.80 15.50
N LYS A 94 -18.23 7.38 15.12
CA LYS A 94 -17.48 8.00 14.01
C LYS A 94 -17.60 7.20 12.71
N GLU A 95 -17.86 7.91 11.61
CA GLU A 95 -17.87 7.36 10.24
C GLU A 95 -16.47 7.03 9.72
N LEU A 96 -15.46 7.79 10.16
CA LEU A 96 -14.07 7.59 9.75
C LEU A 96 -13.24 6.96 10.88
N MET A 97 -12.31 6.07 10.50
CA MET A 97 -11.31 5.51 11.39
C MET A 97 -10.05 6.36 11.39
N ASP A 98 -9.41 6.54 12.55
CA ASP A 98 -8.07 7.12 12.60
C ASP A 98 -7.05 6.06 12.15
N ALA A 99 -6.20 6.38 11.16
CA ALA A 99 -5.34 5.41 10.50
C ALA A 99 -3.85 5.64 10.78
N TYR A 100 -3.11 4.55 10.93
CA TYR A 100 -1.68 4.56 11.23
C TYR A 100 -0.95 3.50 10.43
N GLN A 101 0.16 3.90 9.79
CA GLN A 101 1.13 2.99 9.21
C GLN A 101 2.17 2.60 10.26
N TYR A 102 2.51 1.32 10.32
CA TYR A 102 3.52 0.77 11.22
C TYR A 102 4.78 0.39 10.47
N PHE A 103 5.92 0.63 11.10
CA PHE A 103 7.26 0.31 10.58
C PHE A 103 7.85 -0.86 11.35
N TYR A 104 8.50 -1.76 10.63
CA TYR A 104 9.10 -2.97 11.15
C TYR A 104 10.59 -3.00 10.82
N ASP A 105 11.41 -3.48 11.74
CA ASP A 105 12.82 -3.76 11.47
C ASP A 105 12.99 -5.05 10.64
N ALA A 106 14.24 -5.40 10.32
CA ALA A 106 14.57 -6.58 9.52
C ALA A 106 14.16 -7.91 10.18
N ASP A 107 14.03 -7.93 11.52
CA ASP A 107 13.59 -9.09 12.30
C ASP A 107 12.05 -9.19 12.38
N GLY A 108 11.34 -8.19 11.83
CA GLY A 108 9.89 -8.15 11.82
C GLY A 108 9.28 -7.63 13.12
N LYS A 109 10.04 -6.91 13.95
CA LYS A 109 9.53 -6.21 15.14
C LYS A 109 9.05 -4.82 14.76
N GLN A 110 7.87 -4.44 15.25
CA GLN A 110 7.33 -3.10 15.09
C GLN A 110 8.18 -2.09 15.89
N VAL A 111 8.74 -1.09 15.22
CA VAL A 111 9.69 -0.11 15.79
C VAL A 111 9.25 1.35 15.63
N GLY A 112 8.17 1.61 14.91
CA GLY A 112 7.65 2.96 14.73
C GLY A 112 6.26 2.98 14.12
N TYR A 113 5.68 4.17 14.07
CA TYR A 113 4.41 4.42 13.40
C TYR A 113 4.28 5.88 12.97
N THR A 114 3.44 6.12 11.97
CA THR A 114 3.02 7.46 11.54
C THR A 114 1.52 7.50 11.27
N PRO A 115 0.81 8.58 11.59
CA PRO A 115 -0.56 8.79 11.12
C PRO A 115 -0.60 8.83 9.59
N THR A 116 -1.63 8.25 8.99
CA THR A 116 -1.86 8.24 7.53
C THR A 116 -3.18 8.90 7.13
N GLY A 117 -3.80 9.66 8.04
CA GLY A 117 -5.12 10.25 7.84
C GLY A 117 -6.22 9.32 8.34
N THR A 118 -7.25 9.12 7.50
CA THR A 118 -8.44 8.34 7.85
C THR A 118 -8.68 7.16 6.91
N MET A 119 -9.47 6.20 7.36
CA MET A 119 -10.03 5.12 6.53
C MET A 119 -11.55 5.08 6.67
N GLU A 120 -12.22 4.60 5.62
CA GLU A 120 -13.67 4.34 5.58
C GLU A 120 -14.01 2.89 5.91
#